data_AF-A0A935WP30-F1
#
_entry.id   AF-A0A935WP30-F1
#
_cell.length_a   1.000
_cell.length_b   1.000
_cell.length_c   1.000
_cell.angle_alpha   90.00
_cell.angle_beta   90.00
_cell.angle_gamma   90.00
#
_symmetry.space_group_name_H-M   'P 1'
#
loop_
_entity.id
_entity.type
_entity.pdbx_description
1 polymer ?
#
loop_
_entity_poly.entity_id
_entity_poly.type
_entity_poly.pdbx_seq_one_letter_code
_entity_poly.pdbx_strand_id
1 'polypeptide(L)'
;MSGPYLFRVCVYQQAMNRSVFWFLFISVFAALLSPAQAGEPLAARQTAALTQADRQAAAKAEHDALDRDEVIKGFEWSGPDGASGLIIISSEFPSVYGMGGCRRLVHLIRHPGDGGVNPTFDSTVCRDWEGRWSVREK
;
A
#
# COMPACT_ATOMS: atom_id res chain seq x y z
N MET A 1 45.52 37.21 35.51
CA MET A 1 45.32 37.35 36.97
C MET A 1 43.86 37.06 37.28
N SER A 2 43.65 35.95 38.00
CA SER A 2 42.62 35.62 39.00
C SER A 2 41.24 36.31 39.00
N GLY A 3 40.16 35.50 39.02
CA GLY A 3 38.77 35.88 39.36
C GLY A 3 38.59 36.24 40.85
N PRO A 4 37.45 35.96 41.54
CA PRO A 4 36.16 35.33 41.15
C PRO A 4 34.89 35.99 41.83
N TYR A 5 33.74 35.30 41.79
CA TYR A 5 32.59 35.27 42.75
C TYR A 5 31.15 35.57 42.24
N LEU A 6 30.38 34.48 42.18
CA LEU A 6 29.08 34.21 42.85
C LEU A 6 27.76 34.88 42.40
N PHE A 7 26.92 34.03 41.78
CA PHE A 7 25.54 33.67 42.13
C PHE A 7 24.61 34.71 42.78
N ARG A 8 23.50 34.99 42.09
CA ARG A 8 22.19 35.16 42.75
C ARG A 8 21.07 34.63 41.85
N VAL A 9 20.53 33.48 42.26
CA VAL A 9 19.23 32.96 41.82
C VAL A 9 18.17 33.63 42.70
N CYS A 10 17.22 34.34 42.10
CA CYS A 10 15.93 34.59 42.70
C CYS A 10 14.86 34.37 41.62
N VAL A 11 14.30 33.16 41.67
CA VAL A 11 13.01 32.79 41.10
C VAL A 11 11.96 33.71 41.71
N TYR A 12 11.27 34.52 40.91
CA TYR A 12 10.03 35.16 41.34
C TYR A 12 8.86 34.56 40.58
N GLN A 13 8.03 33.90 41.38
CA GLN A 13 6.88 33.11 41.07
C GLN A 13 5.69 34.03 40.78
N GLN A 14 4.96 33.71 39.71
CA GLN A 14 3.50 33.89 39.54
C GLN A 14 2.87 35.24 39.91
N ALA A 15 2.47 35.97 38.87
CA ALA A 15 1.26 36.78 38.90
C ALA A 15 0.37 36.38 37.72
N MET A 16 -0.51 35.42 37.96
CA MET A 16 -1.69 35.18 37.12
C MET A 16 -2.69 36.31 37.39
N ASN A 17 -3.06 37.10 36.38
CA ASN A 17 -4.46 37.49 36.24
C ASN A 17 -4.83 38.04 34.86
N ARG A 18 -5.89 37.41 34.33
CA ARG A 18 -7.00 37.99 33.56
C ARG A 18 -6.76 38.54 32.14
N SER A 19 -7.32 37.73 31.23
CA SER A 19 -8.29 38.17 30.22
C SER A 19 -7.75 39.04 29.09
N VAL A 20 -7.16 38.39 28.09
CA VAL A 20 -7.39 38.78 26.70
C VAL A 20 -7.56 37.51 25.87
N PHE A 21 -8.83 37.12 25.70
CA PHE A 21 -9.32 36.31 24.60
C PHE A 21 -8.84 36.95 23.29
N TRP A 22 -7.92 36.34 22.55
CA TRP A 22 -7.86 36.46 21.09
C TRP A 22 -7.26 35.19 20.50
N PHE A 23 -8.17 34.41 19.89
CA PHE A 23 -7.97 33.45 18.82
C PHE A 23 -6.58 33.43 18.17
N LEU A 24 -5.92 32.29 18.22
CA LEU A 24 -5.19 31.67 17.11
C LEU A 24 -4.86 30.22 17.52
N PHE A 25 -5.87 29.37 17.44
CA PHE A 25 -5.72 27.92 17.34
C PHE A 25 -4.99 27.65 16.02
N ILE A 26 -3.66 27.65 16.03
CA ILE A 26 -2.88 27.13 14.92
C ILE A 26 -2.98 25.61 15.01
N SER A 27 -3.96 25.12 14.27
CA SER A 27 -4.12 23.79 13.73
C SER A 27 -2.79 23.15 13.37
N VAL A 28 -2.15 22.46 14.31
CA VAL A 28 -1.31 21.31 13.96
C VAL A 28 -2.29 20.15 13.74
N PHE A 29 -2.97 20.22 12.59
CA PHE A 29 -3.50 19.05 11.90
C PHE A 29 -2.28 18.20 11.55
N ALA A 30 -1.80 17.43 12.53
CA ALA A 30 -0.95 16.29 12.25
C ALA A 30 -1.83 15.35 11.44
N ALA A 31 -1.69 15.48 10.13
CA ALA A 31 -2.20 14.58 9.13
C ALA A 31 -1.64 13.18 9.41
N LEU A 32 -2.29 12.47 10.34
CA LEU A 32 -2.46 11.03 10.25
C LEU A 32 -3.46 10.79 9.11
N LEU A 33 -3.02 11.14 7.90
CA LEU A 33 -3.44 10.44 6.70
C LEU A 33 -2.92 9.02 6.93
N SER A 34 -3.74 8.21 7.61
CA SER A 34 -3.70 6.78 7.41
C SER A 34 -3.56 6.58 5.91
N PRO A 35 -2.55 5.85 5.42
CA PRO A 35 -2.54 5.50 4.01
C PRO A 35 -3.90 4.86 3.75
N ALA A 36 -4.65 5.50 2.86
CA ALA A 36 -5.92 5.03 2.37
C ALA A 36 -5.80 3.52 2.18
N GLN A 37 -6.75 2.78 2.74
CA GLN A 37 -6.88 1.33 2.63
C GLN A 37 -6.22 0.86 1.34
N ALA A 38 -5.01 0.30 1.48
CA ALA A 38 -4.40 -0.43 0.39
C ALA A 38 -5.47 -1.43 -0.04
N GLY A 39 -5.93 -1.30 -1.29
CA GLY A 39 -6.98 -2.15 -1.83
C GLY A 39 -6.66 -3.61 -1.49
N GLU A 40 -7.69 -4.38 -1.20
CA GLU A 40 -7.52 -5.83 -0.97
C GLU A 40 -6.54 -6.42 -1.99
N PRO A 41 -5.54 -7.21 -1.55
CA PRO A 41 -4.59 -7.78 -2.48
C PRO A 41 -5.35 -8.64 -3.49
N LEU A 42 -5.06 -8.45 -4.79
CA LEU A 42 -5.88 -8.96 -5.88
C LEU A 42 -6.02 -10.50 -5.79
N ALA A 43 -4.97 -11.21 -5.38
CA ALA A 43 -4.99 -12.67 -5.15
C ALA A 43 -5.10 -13.12 -3.69
N ALA A 44 -5.73 -12.35 -2.78
CA ALA A 44 -5.81 -12.68 -1.35
C ALA A 44 -6.26 -14.12 -1.04
N ARG A 45 -7.28 -14.62 -1.77
CA ARG A 45 -7.82 -15.98 -1.55
C ARG A 45 -6.85 -17.08 -2.00
N GLN A 46 -6.17 -16.89 -3.14
CA GLN A 46 -5.28 -17.90 -3.74
C GLN A 46 -3.90 -17.91 -3.08
N THR A 47 -3.51 -16.81 -2.45
CA THR A 47 -2.25 -16.68 -1.71
C THR A 47 -2.36 -17.10 -0.24
N ALA A 48 -3.55 -17.51 0.24
CA ALA A 48 -3.78 -17.81 1.66
C ALA A 48 -2.84 -18.88 2.23
N ALA A 49 -2.48 -19.88 1.43
CA ALA A 49 -1.56 -20.95 1.81
C ALA A 49 -0.07 -20.58 1.74
N LEU A 50 0.29 -19.42 1.19
CA LEU A 50 1.66 -18.92 1.15
C LEU A 50 2.10 -18.36 2.51
N THR A 51 3.42 -18.38 2.74
CA THR A 51 4.02 -17.63 3.84
C THR A 51 3.74 -16.13 3.68
N GLN A 52 3.79 -15.37 4.77
CA GLN A 52 3.55 -13.93 4.70
C GLN A 52 4.53 -13.22 3.75
N ALA A 53 5.80 -13.66 3.70
CA ALA A 53 6.82 -13.07 2.85
C ALA A 53 6.52 -13.35 1.36
N ASP A 54 6.14 -14.58 1.03
CA ASP A 54 5.75 -14.95 -0.34
C ASP A 54 4.45 -14.25 -0.77
N ARG A 55 3.48 -14.06 0.14
CA ARG A 55 2.28 -13.26 -0.14
C ARG A 55 2.61 -11.82 -0.50
N GLN A 56 3.54 -11.20 0.21
CA GLN A 56 3.97 -9.84 -0.07
C GLN A 56 4.71 -9.74 -1.41
N ALA A 57 5.55 -10.73 -1.73
CA ALA A 57 6.22 -10.82 -3.02
C ALA A 57 5.20 -10.95 -4.18
N ALA A 58 4.20 -11.82 -4.02
CA ALA A 58 3.12 -12.02 -4.97
C ALA A 58 2.33 -10.71 -5.21
N ALA A 59 1.88 -10.05 -4.14
CA ALA A 59 1.13 -8.80 -4.24
C ALA A 59 1.96 -7.68 -4.89
N LYS A 60 3.24 -7.57 -4.54
CA LYS A 60 4.14 -6.60 -5.17
C LYS A 60 4.27 -6.86 -6.68
N ALA A 61 4.46 -8.13 -7.08
CA ALA A 61 4.57 -8.50 -8.48
C ALA A 61 3.29 -8.15 -9.27
N GLU A 62 2.10 -8.32 -8.68
CA GLU A 62 0.83 -7.91 -9.29
C GLU A 62 0.77 -6.40 -9.52
N HIS A 63 1.10 -5.60 -8.51
CA HIS A 63 1.12 -4.14 -8.63
C HIS A 63 2.15 -3.68 -9.67
N ASP A 64 3.39 -4.18 -9.59
CA ASP A 64 4.44 -3.86 -10.55
C ASP A 64 4.03 -4.22 -12.00
N ALA A 65 3.33 -5.35 -12.19
CA ALA A 65 2.87 -5.78 -13.51
C ALA A 65 1.75 -4.88 -14.04
N LEU A 66 0.79 -4.50 -13.20
CA LEU A 66 -0.32 -3.61 -13.59
C LEU A 66 0.14 -2.17 -13.86
N ASP A 67 1.12 -1.68 -13.09
CA ASP A 67 1.64 -0.31 -13.21
C ASP A 67 2.46 -0.08 -14.48
N ARG A 68 2.89 -1.15 -15.18
CA ARG A 68 3.54 -1.04 -16.50
C ARG A 68 2.59 -0.58 -17.60
N ASP A 69 1.28 -0.65 -17.38
CA ASP A 69 0.26 -0.17 -18.30
C ASP A 69 0.31 -0.78 -19.72
N GLU A 70 0.92 -1.97 -19.89
CA GLU A 70 1.08 -2.68 -21.17
C GLU A 70 0.52 -4.11 -21.13
N VAL A 71 0.49 -4.78 -22.30
CA VAL A 71 0.15 -6.21 -22.39
C VAL A 71 1.32 -7.04 -21.90
N ILE A 72 1.09 -7.86 -20.89
CA ILE A 72 2.10 -8.75 -20.31
C ILE A 72 1.72 -10.19 -20.61
N LYS A 73 2.57 -10.89 -21.36
CA LYS A 73 2.38 -12.31 -21.69
C LYS A 73 2.98 -13.27 -20.65
N GLY A 74 3.79 -12.74 -19.75
CA GLY A 74 4.44 -13.49 -18.70
C GLY A 74 5.36 -12.58 -17.88
N PHE A 75 4.92 -12.23 -16.67
CA PHE A 75 5.72 -11.58 -15.65
C PHE A 75 5.98 -12.61 -14.55
N GLU A 76 7.22 -13.04 -14.46
CA GLU A 76 7.63 -14.03 -13.47
C GLU A 76 8.03 -13.35 -12.17
N TRP A 77 7.74 -14.01 -11.05
CA TRP A 77 8.21 -13.61 -9.75
C TRP A 77 8.60 -14.83 -8.92
N SER A 78 9.43 -14.61 -7.92
CA SER A 78 9.86 -15.63 -6.96
C SER A 78 9.80 -15.04 -5.57
N GLY A 79 9.20 -15.78 -4.66
CA GLY A 79 9.14 -15.46 -3.25
C GLY A 79 10.39 -15.96 -2.51
N PRO A 80 10.73 -15.35 -1.36
CA PRO A 80 11.90 -15.73 -0.57
C PRO A 80 11.82 -17.15 0.03
N ASP A 81 10.60 -17.69 0.26
CA ASP A 81 10.42 -19.00 0.89
C ASP A 81 10.17 -20.13 -0.12
N GLY A 82 10.41 -19.85 -1.42
CA GLY A 82 10.41 -20.84 -2.49
C GLY A 82 9.13 -20.90 -3.31
N ALA A 83 8.10 -20.11 -3.00
CA ALA A 83 7.00 -19.92 -3.93
C ALA A 83 7.44 -19.16 -5.18
N SER A 84 6.72 -19.34 -6.29
CA SER A 84 6.92 -18.56 -7.50
C SER A 84 5.60 -18.37 -8.22
N GLY A 85 5.58 -17.52 -9.24
CA GLY A 85 4.39 -17.38 -10.05
C GLY A 85 4.62 -16.71 -11.38
N LEU A 86 3.55 -16.66 -12.15
CA LEU A 86 3.49 -16.05 -13.47
C LEU A 86 2.23 -15.19 -13.55
N ILE A 87 2.40 -13.94 -13.96
CA ILE A 87 1.32 -12.97 -14.16
C ILE A 87 1.18 -12.69 -15.66
N ILE A 88 -0.06 -12.67 -16.13
CA ILE A 88 -0.45 -12.35 -17.51
C ILE A 88 -1.50 -11.25 -17.44
N ILE A 89 -1.27 -10.17 -18.17
CA ILE A 89 -2.17 -9.01 -18.25
C ILE A 89 -2.53 -8.79 -19.71
N SER A 90 -3.83 -8.81 -19.98
CA SER A 90 -4.39 -8.55 -21.32
C SER A 90 -4.41 -7.06 -21.68
N SER A 91 -4.77 -6.75 -22.92
CA SER A 91 -5.00 -5.38 -23.37
C SER A 91 -6.13 -4.72 -22.61
N GLU A 92 -6.04 -3.41 -22.46
CA GLU A 92 -7.08 -2.60 -21.85
C GLU A 92 -8.37 -2.57 -22.67
N PHE A 93 -9.50 -2.61 -21.97
CA PHE A 93 -10.83 -2.42 -22.54
C PHE A 93 -11.65 -1.46 -21.68
N PRO A 94 -12.63 -0.74 -22.26
CA PRO A 94 -13.35 0.31 -21.54
C PRO A 94 -14.15 -0.26 -20.36
N SER A 95 -14.11 0.45 -19.23
CA SER A 95 -15.01 0.19 -18.11
C SER A 95 -16.44 0.65 -18.44
N VAL A 96 -17.44 -0.15 -18.08
CA VAL A 96 -18.86 0.23 -18.18
C VAL A 96 -19.32 1.14 -17.03
N TYR A 97 -18.49 1.33 -15.99
CA TYR A 97 -18.88 2.01 -14.75
C TYR A 97 -18.04 3.26 -14.40
N GLY A 98 -17.12 3.69 -15.26
CA GLY A 98 -16.33 4.89 -14.95
C GLY A 98 -15.33 5.29 -16.04
N MET A 99 -14.66 6.43 -15.80
CA MET A 99 -13.53 6.89 -16.61
C MET A 99 -12.28 6.13 -16.17
N GLY A 100 -12.12 4.91 -16.68
CA GLY A 100 -11.00 4.04 -16.38
C GLY A 100 -10.94 2.83 -17.32
N GLY A 101 -9.76 2.23 -17.39
CA GLY A 101 -9.53 1.00 -18.14
C GLY A 101 -9.69 -0.23 -17.28
N CYS A 102 -10.26 -1.30 -17.86
CA CYS A 102 -10.25 -2.62 -17.26
C CYS A 102 -9.31 -3.54 -18.04
N ARG A 103 -8.72 -4.50 -17.34
CA ARG A 103 -7.82 -5.51 -17.89
C ARG A 103 -8.17 -6.85 -17.28
N ARG A 104 -8.06 -7.92 -18.07
CA ARG A 104 -8.01 -9.27 -17.52
C ARG A 104 -6.62 -9.54 -16.96
N LEU A 105 -6.56 -10.00 -15.71
CA LEU A 105 -5.37 -10.42 -15.00
C LEU A 105 -5.49 -11.92 -14.71
N VAL A 106 -4.47 -12.67 -15.09
CA VAL A 106 -4.31 -14.07 -14.74
C VAL A 106 -3.01 -14.22 -13.96
N HIS A 107 -3.09 -14.75 -12.75
CA HIS A 107 -1.96 -14.97 -11.87
C HIS A 107 -1.91 -16.45 -11.46
N LEU A 108 -0.89 -17.14 -11.94
CA LEU A 108 -0.59 -18.52 -11.59
C LEU A 108 0.42 -18.53 -10.45
N ILE A 109 0.07 -19.17 -9.34
CA ILE A 109 0.94 -19.31 -8.17
C ILE A 109 1.40 -20.77 -8.11
N ARG A 110 2.68 -20.96 -7.81
CA ARG A 110 3.32 -22.25 -7.57
C ARG A 110 3.83 -22.22 -6.15
N HIS A 111 3.21 -22.96 -5.24
CA HIS A 111 3.75 -23.06 -3.88
C HIS A 111 4.82 -24.16 -3.78
N PRO A 112 5.72 -24.04 -2.78
CA PRO A 112 6.80 -24.99 -2.61
C PRO A 112 6.30 -26.30 -2.01
N GLY A 113 6.43 -27.40 -2.76
CA GLY A 113 6.14 -28.75 -2.27
C GLY A 113 4.75 -29.30 -2.57
N ASP A 114 3.94 -28.58 -3.35
CA ASP A 114 2.51 -28.83 -3.56
C ASP A 114 2.20 -29.93 -4.57
N GLY A 115 3.22 -30.57 -5.13
CA GLY A 115 3.06 -31.57 -6.19
C GLY A 115 2.41 -31.04 -7.47
N GLY A 116 2.36 -29.71 -7.67
CA GLY A 116 1.85 -29.07 -8.89
C GLY A 116 0.39 -28.62 -8.85
N VAL A 117 -0.26 -28.58 -7.68
CA VAL A 117 -1.55 -27.92 -7.50
C VAL A 117 -1.33 -26.40 -7.51
N ASN A 118 -1.12 -25.83 -8.70
CA ASN A 118 -0.81 -24.41 -8.89
C ASN A 118 -2.11 -23.60 -8.98
N PRO A 119 -2.58 -22.93 -7.91
CA PRO A 119 -3.81 -22.16 -8.01
C PRO A 119 -3.65 -21.03 -9.02
N THR A 120 -4.70 -20.83 -9.81
CA THR A 120 -4.78 -19.76 -10.80
C THR A 120 -5.85 -18.78 -10.37
N PHE A 121 -5.47 -17.53 -10.19
CA PHE A 121 -6.37 -16.41 -10.03
C PHE A 121 -6.63 -15.79 -11.41
N ASP A 122 -7.89 -15.74 -11.84
CA ASP A 122 -8.31 -15.15 -13.10
C ASP A 122 -9.44 -14.17 -12.82
N SER A 123 -9.17 -12.89 -13.03
CA SER A 123 -10.13 -11.84 -12.74
C SER A 123 -10.04 -10.68 -13.73
N THR A 124 -11.07 -9.85 -13.72
CA THR A 124 -11.03 -8.54 -14.34
C THR A 124 -10.65 -7.53 -13.26
N VAL A 125 -9.59 -6.78 -13.50
CA VAL A 125 -9.18 -5.66 -12.65
C VAL A 125 -9.44 -4.36 -13.38
N CYS A 126 -9.97 -3.37 -12.67
CA CYS A 126 -10.27 -2.07 -13.24
C CYS A 126 -9.50 -0.98 -12.50
N ARG A 127 -9.05 0.02 -13.24
CA ARG A 127 -8.40 1.19 -12.69
C ARG A 127 -9.44 2.26 -12.37
N ASP A 128 -9.45 2.74 -11.13
CA ASP A 128 -10.27 3.89 -10.75
C ASP A 128 -9.64 5.21 -11.23
N TRP A 129 -10.35 6.33 -11.02
CA TRP A 129 -9.90 7.66 -11.40
C TRP A 129 -8.69 8.15 -10.57
N GLU A 130 -8.41 7.52 -9.42
CA GLU A 130 -7.23 7.76 -8.59
C GLU A 130 -6.03 6.93 -9.05
N GLY A 131 -6.22 6.10 -10.09
CA GLY A 131 -5.19 5.25 -10.65
C GLY A 131 -5.01 3.91 -9.92
N ARG A 132 -5.87 3.57 -8.95
CA ARG A 132 -5.79 2.33 -8.17
C ARG A 132 -6.48 1.19 -8.89
N TRP A 133 -5.89 0.00 -8.79
CA TRP A 133 -6.44 -1.23 -9.33
C TRP A 133 -7.29 -1.96 -8.30
N SER A 134 -8.47 -2.40 -8.70
CA SER A 134 -9.35 -3.23 -7.87
C SER A 134 -9.93 -4.39 -8.67
N VAL A 135 -10.17 -5.52 -7.99
CA VAL A 135 -10.85 -6.68 -8.58
C VAL A 135 -12.31 -6.34 -8.80
N ARG A 136 -12.82 -6.61 -9.99
CA ARG A 136 -14.25 -6.64 -10.28
C ARG A 136 -14.74 -8.07 -10.08
N GLU A 137 -15.43 -8.32 -8.97
CA GLU A 137 -16.18 -9.57 -8.80
C GLU A 137 -17.23 -9.67 -9.93
N LYS A 138 -17.39 -10.87 -10.47
CA LYS A 138 -18.22 -11.17 -11.64
C LYS A 138 -19.68 -11.33 -11.28
#